data_AF-A0A538FNG4-F1
#
_entry.id   AF-A0A538FNG4-F1
#
_cell.length_a   1.000
_cell.length_b   1.000
_cell.length_c   1.000
_cell.angle_alpha   90.00
_cell.angle_beta   90.00
_cell.angle_gamma   90.00
#
_symmetry.space_group_name_H-M   'P 1'
#
loop_
_entity.id
_entity.type
_entity.pdbx_description
1 polymer ?
#
loop_
_entity_poly.entity_id
_entity_poly.type
_entity_poly.pdbx_seq_one_letter_code
_entity_poly.pdbx_strand_id
1 'polypeptide(L)' 'MRERPTHASLAVVLQIRDGTLQALLWKRAREPFLGTWSLPGGYLEPGETLEQSIRKH' A
#
# COMPACT_ATOMS: atom_id res chain seq x y z
N MET A 1 -8.78 9.88 18.26
CA MET A 1 -7.36 9.90 17.85
C MET A 1 -6.95 8.45 17.64
N ARG A 2 -6.71 8.00 16.40
CA ARG A 2 -6.22 6.64 16.18
C ARG A 2 -4.85 6.51 16.85
N GLU A 3 -4.66 5.51 17.70
CA GLU A 3 -3.32 5.14 18.16
C GLU A 3 -2.42 4.96 16.93
N ARG A 4 -1.16 5.37 17.03
CA ARG A 4 -0.22 5.23 15.91
C ARG A 4 -0.10 3.73 15.60
N PRO A 5 -0.55 3.28 14.43
CA PRO A 5 -0.45 1.87 14.08
C PRO A 5 1.03 1.48 14.02
N THR A 6 1.40 0.42 14.74
CA THR A 6 2.78 -0.05 14.85
C THR A 6 3.29 -0.66 13.54
N HIS A 7 2.38 -1.18 12.71
CA HIS A 7 2.69 -1.90 11.47
C HIS A 7 1.84 -1.42 10.30
N ALA A 8 2.43 -1.47 9.11
CA ALA A 8 1.75 -1.27 7.84
C ALA A 8 1.95 -2.48 6.94
N SER A 9 0.95 -2.81 6.14
CA SER A 9 1.03 -3.81 5.08
C SER A 9 1.19 -3.09 3.74
N LEU A 10 2.07 -3.60 2.87
CA LEU A 10 2.32 -3.08 1.52
C LEU A 10 2.26 -4.22 0.51
N ALA A 11 1.71 -3.96 -0.67
CA ALA A 11 1.68 -4.90 -1.79
C ALA A 11 2.58 -4.42 -2.94
N VAL A 12 3.19 -5.38 -3.61
CA VAL A 12 3.79 -5.17 -4.94
C VAL A 12 2.97 -5.99 -5.93
N VAL A 13 2.13 -5.30 -6.72
CA VAL A 13 1.39 -5.95 -7.80
C VAL A 13 2.19 -5.82 -9.08
N LEU A 14 2.59 -6.97 -9.62
CA LEU A 14 3.42 -7.06 -10.83
C LEU A 14 2.56 -7.50 -12.01
N GLN A 15 2.83 -6.92 -13.17
CA GLN A 15 2.28 -7.35 -14.45
C GLN A 15 3.34 -7.26 -15.54
N ILE A 16 3.26 -8.12 -16.55
CA ILE A 16 4.05 -7.97 -17.77
C ILE A 16 3.12 -7.39 -18.85
N ARG A 17 3.51 -6.26 -19.45
CA ARG A 17 2.83 -5.65 -20.60
C ARG A 17 3.86 -5.26 -21.64
N ASP A 18 3.59 -5.57 -22.90
CA ASP A 18 4.49 -5.29 -24.03
C ASP A 18 5.92 -5.78 -23.78
N GLY A 19 6.05 -7.00 -23.23
CA GLY A 19 7.34 -7.61 -22.89
C GLY A 19 8.08 -6.99 -21.69
N THR A 20 7.47 -6.01 -21.00
CA THR A 20 8.11 -5.27 -19.91
C THR A 20 7.43 -5.55 -18.57
N LEU A 21 8.22 -5.82 -17.53
CA LEU A 21 7.72 -5.94 -16.15
C LEU A 21 7.34 -4.55 -15.61
N GLN A 22 6.12 -4.43 -15.09
CA GLN A 22 5.56 -3.22 -14.51
C GLN A 22 5.06 -3.48 -13.10
N ALA A 23 5.10 -2.44 -12.26
CA ALA A 23 4.55 -2.46 -10.91
C ALA A 23 3.45 -1.40 -10.76
N LEU A 24 2.37 -1.74 -10.04
CA LEU A 24 1.34 -0.79 -9.67
C LEU A 24 1.84 0.12 -8.54
N LEU A 25 1.68 1.43 -8.72
CA LEU A 25 2.02 2.45 -7.73
C LEU A 25 0.89 3.46 -7.58
N TRP A 26 0.80 4.09 -6.41
CA TRP A 26 -0.08 5.22 -6.14
C TRP A 26 0.72 6.51 -6.00
N LYS A 27 0.17 7.61 -6.50
CA LYS A 27 0.69 8.94 -6.20
C LYS A 27 0.02 9.43 -4.91
N ARG A 28 0.82 9.68 -3.88
CA ARG A 28 0.31 10.08 -2.56
C ARG A 28 -0.48 11.37 -2.66
N ALA A 29 -1.70 11.36 -2.12
CA ALA A 29 -2.62 12.50 -2.12
C ALA A 29 -2.63 13.29 -0.79
N ARG A 30 -1.80 12.90 0.18
CA ARG A 30 -1.75 13.50 1.53
C ARG A 30 -0.33 13.58 2.05
N GLU A 31 -0.08 14.56 2.92
CA GLU A 31 1.15 14.62 3.71
C GLU A 31 1.23 13.49 4.75
N PRO A 32 2.44 13.07 5.16
CA PRO A 32 3.74 13.49 4.61
C PRO A 32 4.00 12.91 3.20
N PHE A 33 4.88 13.57 2.45
CA PHE A 33 5.35 13.17 1.12
C PHE A 33 4.26 13.26 0.05
N LEU A 34 3.47 14.34 0.09
CA LEU A 34 2.47 14.62 -0.93
C LEU A 34 3.09 14.56 -2.34
N GLY A 35 2.42 13.89 -3.27
CA GLY A 35 2.81 13.84 -4.68
C GLY A 35 3.90 12.83 -5.04
N THR A 36 4.52 12.13 -4.08
CA THR A 36 5.48 11.06 -4.38
C THR A 36 4.77 9.74 -4.70
N TRP A 37 5.50 8.82 -5.34
CA TRP A 37 5.00 7.47 -5.61
C TRP A 37 5.20 6.54 -4.42
N SER A 38 4.22 5.70 -4.13
CA SER A 38 4.29 4.67 -3.09
C SER A 38 3.64 3.36 -3.53
N LEU A 39 4.02 2.27 -2.86
CA LEU A 39 3.33 1.00 -2.98
C LEU A 39 1.89 1.11 -2.46
N PRO A 40 0.92 0.37 -3.03
CA PRO A 40 -0.39 0.18 -2.44
C PRO A 40 -0.29 -0.45 -1.06
N GLY A 41 -1.15 0.00 -0.14
CA GLY A 41 -1.21 -0.53 1.21
C GLY A 41 -1.66 0.49 2.23
N GLY A 42 -1.57 0.11 3.50
CA GLY A 42 -2.04 0.93 4.60
C GLY A 42 -1.73 0.31 5.95
N TYR A 43 -2.37 0.86 6.97
CA TYR A 43 -2.15 0.45 8.35
C TYR A 43 -2.86 -0.86 8.66
N LEU A 44 -2.18 -1.73 9.40
CA LEU A 44 -2.77 -2.97 9.90
C LEU A 44 -3.64 -2.65 11.13
N GLU A 45 -4.92 -3.02 11.08
CA GLU A 45 -5.82 -2.81 12.21
C GLU A 45 -5.70 -3.95 13.25
N PRO A 46 -5.96 -3.68 14.54
CA PRO A 46 -5.97 -4.74 15.55
C PRO A 46 -6.94 -5.87 15.19
N GLY A 47 -6.44 -7.12 15.29
CA GLY A 47 -7.22 -8.32 14.97
C GLY A 47 -7.32 -8.65 13.48
N GLU A 48 -6.73 -7.84 12.60
CA GLU A 48 -6.67 -8.11 11.16
C GLU A 48 -5.44 -8.94 10.80
N THR A 49 -5.61 -9.94 9.91
CA THR A 49 -4.48 -10.65 9.31
C THR A 49 -3.84 -9.82 8.19
N LEU A 50 -2.58 -10.09 7.86
CA LEU A 50 -1.90 -9.41 6.74
C LEU A 50 -2.68 -9.55 5.42
N GLU A 51 -3.26 -10.72 5.16
CA GLU A 51 -4.06 -10.98 3.96
C GLU A 51 -5.35 -10.16 3.93
N GLN A 52 -6.06 -10.07 5.06
CA GLN A 52 -7.28 -9.28 5.16
C GLN A 52 -7.00 -7.79 4.94
N SER A 53 -5.89 -7.30 5.50
CA SER A 53 -5.46 -5.92 5.38
C SER A 53 -5.17 -5.51 3.95
N ILE A 54 -4.44 -6.36 3.22
CA ILE A 54 -4.00 -6.00 1.87
C ILE A 54 -5.10 -6.12 0.83
N ARG A 55 -6.09 -7.01 1.03
CA ARG A 55 -7.25 -7.13 0.13
C ARG A 55 -8.19 -5.91 0.16
N LYS A 56 -8.05 -5.01 1.13
CA LYS A 56 -8.84 -3.77 1.26
C LYS A 56 -8.23 -2.56 0.53
N HIS A 57 -6.98 -2.66 0.10
CA HIS A 57 -6.21 -1.59 -0.53
C HIS A 57 -6.00 -1.92 -2.00
#